data_AF-A0A2W1MWE1-F1
#
_entry.id   AF-A0A2W1MWE1-F1
#
_cell.length_a   1.000
_cell.length_b   1.000
_cell.length_c   1.000
_cell.angle_alpha   90.00
_cell.angle_beta   90.00
_cell.angle_gamma   90.00
#
_symmetry.space_group_name_H-M   'P 1'
#
loop_
_entity.id
_entity.type
_entity.pdbx_description
1 polymer ?
#
loop_
_entity_poly.entity_id
_entity_poly.type
_entity_poly.pdbx_seq_one_letter_code
_entity_poly.pdbx_strand_id
1 'polypeptide(L)'
;MEIKALIMKSRSLIFTIFILLLTACNQNDSFFIKSSSANGLSIGSGIYLDALQIGEIEDVMVSDKYKVVFKAGVKKGLEIPKNSKFKNVFNESLKERVIEIELGKDYEHLTYSDTVILIKNLHELVDSLVQTIKTNLFDKVKDKVNKNGKEN
;
A
#
# COMPACT_ATOMS: atom_id res chain seq x y z
N MET A 1 21.10 -58.22 -17.87
CA MET A 1 20.47 -57.14 -18.69
C MET A 1 19.60 -56.20 -17.86
N GLU A 2 19.22 -56.56 -16.62
CA GLU A 2 18.23 -55.81 -15.82
C GLU A 2 18.75 -54.54 -15.14
N ILE A 3 20.06 -54.43 -14.87
CA ILE A 3 20.65 -53.26 -14.20
C ILE A 3 20.53 -51.99 -15.04
N LYS A 4 20.58 -52.10 -16.39
CA LYS A 4 20.45 -50.94 -17.29
C LYS A 4 19.03 -50.35 -17.30
N ALA A 5 18.00 -51.18 -17.14
CA ALA A 5 16.61 -50.72 -17.09
C ALA A 5 16.29 -49.95 -15.81
N LEU A 6 16.87 -50.38 -14.67
CA LEU A 6 16.72 -49.68 -13.38
C LEU A 6 17.39 -48.30 -13.40
N ILE A 7 18.59 -48.19 -13.99
CA ILE A 7 19.35 -46.93 -14.14
C ILE A 7 18.67 -45.98 -15.14
N MET A 8 17.99 -46.49 -16.15
CA MET A 8 17.28 -45.67 -17.14
C MET A 8 15.98 -45.07 -16.57
N LYS A 9 15.30 -45.80 -15.67
CA LYS A 9 14.07 -45.34 -14.99
C LYS A 9 14.34 -44.27 -13.92
N SER A 10 15.48 -44.35 -13.23
CA SER A 10 15.87 -43.35 -12.22
C SER A 10 16.32 -42.02 -12.85
N ARG A 11 16.94 -42.04 -14.03
CA ARG A 11 17.33 -40.83 -14.78
C ARG A 11 16.13 -40.03 -15.29
N SER A 12 15.06 -40.71 -15.71
CA SER A 12 13.82 -40.07 -16.13
C SER A 12 13.11 -39.37 -14.95
N LEU A 13 13.12 -40.00 -13.76
CA LEU A 13 12.48 -39.45 -12.58
C LEU A 13 13.19 -38.18 -12.04
N ILE A 14 14.52 -38.15 -12.10
CA ILE A 14 15.33 -36.97 -11.75
C ILE A 14 15.04 -35.80 -12.69
N PHE A 15 14.87 -36.07 -13.99
CA PHE A 15 14.59 -35.04 -14.99
C PHE A 15 13.21 -34.40 -14.78
N THR A 16 12.20 -35.21 -14.42
CA THR A 16 10.86 -34.72 -14.10
C THR A 16 10.84 -33.85 -12.85
N ILE A 17 11.60 -34.22 -11.80
CA ILE A 17 11.75 -33.39 -10.58
C ILE A 17 12.45 -32.07 -10.89
N PHE A 18 13.47 -32.10 -11.76
CA PHE A 18 14.21 -30.90 -12.15
C PHE A 18 13.35 -29.91 -12.94
N ILE A 19 12.46 -30.39 -13.83
CA ILE A 19 11.51 -29.56 -14.56
C ILE A 19 10.45 -28.96 -13.62
N LEU A 20 10.00 -29.71 -12.61
CA LEU A 20 9.02 -29.23 -11.63
C LEU A 20 9.57 -28.09 -10.74
N LEU A 21 10.89 -28.05 -10.53
CA LEU A 21 11.55 -26.98 -9.77
C LEU A 21 11.67 -25.66 -10.55
N LEU A 22 11.61 -25.68 -11.88
CA LEU A 22 11.76 -24.49 -12.71
C LEU A 22 10.47 -23.65 -12.81
N THR A 23 9.31 -24.19 -12.43
CA THR A 23 8.02 -23.48 -12.50
C THR A 23 7.68 -22.68 -11.25
N ALA A 24 8.52 -22.69 -10.21
CA ALA A 24 8.18 -22.16 -8.89
C ALA A 24 8.42 -20.65 -8.69
N CYS A 25 8.83 -19.89 -9.70
CA CYS A 25 9.28 -18.50 -9.51
C CYS A 25 8.43 -17.48 -10.29
N ASN A 26 7.16 -17.32 -9.90
CA ASN A 26 6.34 -16.19 -10.32
C ASN A 26 6.10 -15.25 -9.12
N GLN A 27 7.10 -14.43 -8.81
CA GLN A 27 7.01 -13.41 -7.75
C GLN A 27 6.63 -12.07 -8.38
N ASN A 28 5.54 -11.48 -7.90
CA ASN A 28 5.24 -10.06 -8.10
C ASN A 28 6.20 -9.24 -7.22
N ASP A 29 6.59 -8.07 -7.70
CA ASP A 29 7.31 -7.12 -6.88
C ASP A 29 6.32 -6.53 -5.87
N SER A 30 6.68 -6.48 -4.59
CA SER A 30 5.77 -6.01 -3.55
C SER A 30 6.46 -5.07 -2.59
N PHE A 31 5.81 -4.02 -2.12
CA PHE A 31 6.37 -3.08 -1.14
C PHE A 31 5.29 -2.66 -0.15
N PHE A 32 5.66 -1.95 0.90
CA PHE A 32 4.73 -1.56 1.95
C PHE A 32 4.34 -0.08 1.84
N ILE A 33 3.07 0.22 2.09
CA ILE A 33 2.54 1.58 2.10
C ILE A 33 1.97 1.86 3.49
N LYS A 34 2.54 2.85 4.17
CA LYS A 34 2.10 3.24 5.52
C LYS A 34 1.15 4.42 5.47
N SER A 35 0.04 4.31 6.19
CA SER A 35 -0.97 5.35 6.33
C SER A 35 -1.41 5.52 7.80
N SER A 36 -1.95 6.70 8.13
CA SER A 36 -2.58 6.90 9.45
C SER A 36 -3.91 6.17 9.61
N SER A 37 -4.57 5.84 8.50
CA SER A 37 -5.92 5.31 8.44
C SER A 37 -6.15 4.62 7.10
N ALA A 38 -7.15 3.74 7.02
CA ALA A 38 -7.41 3.00 5.79
C ALA A 38 -7.97 3.90 4.66
N ASN A 39 -8.71 4.95 5.01
CA ASN A 39 -9.26 5.95 4.08
C ASN A 39 -9.97 5.32 2.86
N GLY A 40 -10.75 4.26 3.10
CA GLY A 40 -11.52 3.56 2.06
C GLY A 40 -10.73 2.62 1.17
N LEU A 41 -9.42 2.44 1.42
CA LEU A 41 -8.62 1.40 0.77
C LEU A 41 -8.82 0.05 1.47
N SER A 42 -8.89 -1.02 0.69
CA SER A 42 -9.04 -2.41 1.15
C SER A 42 -8.17 -3.35 0.32
N ILE A 43 -8.13 -4.62 0.71
CA ILE A 43 -7.57 -5.68 -0.15
C ILE A 43 -8.28 -5.63 -1.51
N GLY A 44 -7.50 -5.72 -2.60
CA GLY A 44 -7.98 -5.60 -3.98
C GLY A 44 -8.10 -4.17 -4.51
N SER A 45 -7.94 -3.12 -3.68
CA SER A 45 -7.90 -1.74 -4.20
C SER A 45 -6.74 -1.57 -5.18
N GLY A 46 -7.02 -0.99 -6.35
CA GLY A 46 -6.03 -0.88 -7.42
C GLY A 46 -4.93 0.15 -7.14
N ILE A 47 -3.77 -0.10 -7.74
CA ILE A 47 -2.61 0.79 -7.77
C ILE A 47 -2.40 1.22 -9.23
N TYR A 48 -2.39 2.52 -9.46
CA TYR A 48 -2.41 3.13 -10.79
C TYR A 48 -1.19 4.02 -11.03
N LEU A 49 -0.71 3.97 -12.27
CA LEU A 49 0.27 4.88 -12.83
C LEU A 49 -0.35 5.47 -14.11
N ASP A 50 -0.55 6.78 -14.16
CA ASP A 50 -1.19 7.47 -15.31
C ASP A 50 -2.46 6.76 -15.81
N ALA A 51 -3.41 6.49 -14.90
CA ALA A 51 -4.66 5.76 -15.14
C ALA A 51 -4.53 4.28 -15.57
N LEU A 52 -3.31 3.75 -15.71
CA LEU A 52 -3.07 2.33 -15.94
C LEU A 52 -2.92 1.57 -14.62
N GLN A 53 -3.72 0.50 -14.43
CA GLN A 53 -3.54 -0.36 -13.26
C GLN A 53 -2.25 -1.18 -13.39
N ILE A 54 -1.34 -0.95 -12.45
CA ILE A 54 -0.03 -1.61 -12.36
C ILE A 54 0.05 -2.57 -11.18
N GLY A 55 -0.95 -2.59 -10.31
CA GLY A 55 -0.98 -3.46 -9.13
C GLY A 55 -2.27 -3.35 -8.33
N GLU A 56 -2.23 -3.93 -7.14
CA GLU A 56 -3.32 -3.92 -6.17
C GLU A 56 -2.78 -4.06 -4.73
N ILE A 57 -3.63 -3.76 -3.76
CA ILE A 57 -3.35 -4.05 -2.35
C ILE A 57 -3.58 -5.54 -2.10
N GLU A 58 -2.52 -6.26 -1.74
CA GLU A 58 -2.56 -7.69 -1.43
C GLU A 58 -2.97 -7.97 0.01
N ASP A 59 -2.60 -7.10 0.95
CA ASP A 59 -2.83 -7.30 2.38
C ASP A 59 -2.96 -5.97 3.15
N VAL A 60 -3.65 -6.01 4.29
CA VAL A 60 -3.87 -4.88 5.20
C VAL A 60 -3.53 -5.29 6.62
N MET A 61 -2.50 -4.65 7.18
CA MET A 61 -2.01 -4.89 8.53
C MET A 61 -2.15 -3.64 9.39
N VAL A 62 -2.12 -3.85 10.71
CA VAL A 62 -2.02 -2.77 11.70
C VAL A 62 -0.69 -2.92 12.42
N SER A 63 0.13 -1.88 12.37
CA SER A 63 1.40 -1.81 13.12
C SER A 63 1.18 -1.50 14.59
N ASP A 64 2.21 -1.74 15.42
CA ASP A 64 2.22 -1.54 16.89
C ASP A 64 1.81 -0.13 17.37
N LYS A 65 1.78 0.87 16.47
CA LYS A 65 1.34 2.25 16.75
C LYS A 65 -0.05 2.57 16.18
N TYR A 66 -0.88 1.55 15.97
CA TYR A 66 -2.21 1.64 15.35
C TYR A 66 -2.19 2.34 13.98
N LYS A 67 -1.07 2.24 13.24
CA LYS A 67 -0.98 2.74 11.86
C LYS A 67 -1.31 1.61 10.89
N VAL A 68 -2.07 1.93 9.85
CA VAL A 68 -2.41 1.00 8.79
C VAL A 68 -1.20 0.84 7.87
N VAL A 69 -0.86 -0.41 7.57
CA VAL A 69 0.21 -0.78 6.65
C VAL A 69 -0.40 -1.67 5.58
N PHE A 70 -0.33 -1.24 4.33
CA PHE A 70 -0.77 -1.99 3.18
C PHE A 70 0.41 -2.71 2.55
N LYS A 71 0.25 -3.98 2.18
CA LYS A 71 1.17 -4.65 1.27
C LYS A 71 0.68 -4.41 -0.15
N ALA A 72 1.45 -3.72 -0.96
CA ALA A 72 1.18 -3.47 -2.36
C ALA A 72 1.86 -4.53 -3.22
N GLY A 73 1.12 -5.18 -4.10
CA GLY A 73 1.66 -6.03 -5.16
C GLY A 73 1.61 -5.29 -6.49
N VAL A 74 2.73 -5.21 -7.20
CA VAL A 74 2.81 -4.57 -8.52
C VAL A 74 3.36 -5.55 -9.56
N LYS A 75 3.04 -5.29 -10.82
CA LYS A 75 3.52 -6.05 -11.97
C LYS A 75 5.05 -6.11 -11.94
N LYS A 76 5.59 -7.31 -12.13
CA LYS A 76 7.03 -7.57 -12.14
C LYS A 76 7.77 -6.73 -13.17
N GLY A 77 8.96 -6.24 -12.80
CA GLY A 77 9.85 -5.50 -13.70
C GLY A 77 9.48 -4.02 -13.85
N LEU A 78 8.57 -3.52 -13.02
CA LEU A 78 8.25 -2.11 -12.95
C LEU A 78 9.23 -1.40 -11.99
N GLU A 79 10.07 -0.54 -12.54
CA GLU A 79 11.02 0.26 -11.76
C GLU A 79 10.35 1.54 -11.26
N ILE A 80 9.95 1.56 -9.98
CA ILE A 80 9.36 2.75 -9.34
C ILE A 80 10.45 3.51 -8.57
N PRO A 81 10.80 4.75 -8.94
CA PRO A 81 11.79 5.55 -8.19
C PRO A 81 11.37 5.76 -6.74
N LYS A 82 12.31 5.73 -5.80
CA LYS A 82 12.04 5.85 -4.35
C LYS A 82 11.39 7.17 -3.95
N ASN A 83 11.62 8.24 -4.70
CA ASN A 83 11.00 9.55 -4.47
C ASN A 83 9.65 9.74 -5.17
N SER A 84 9.04 8.67 -5.68
CA SER A 84 7.68 8.71 -6.22
C SER A 84 6.67 9.01 -5.12
N LYS A 85 5.56 9.67 -5.49
CA LYS A 85 4.50 10.04 -4.55
C LYS A 85 3.33 9.09 -4.67
N PHE A 86 2.79 8.68 -3.53
CA PHE A 86 1.66 7.77 -3.44
C PHE A 86 0.48 8.52 -2.85
N LYS A 87 -0.62 8.63 -3.62
CA LYS A 87 -1.81 9.39 -3.24
C LYS A 87 -3.01 8.46 -3.15
N ASN A 88 -3.82 8.64 -2.11
CA ASN A 88 -5.14 8.03 -2.06
C ASN A 88 -6.15 8.96 -2.74
N VAL A 89 -6.69 8.51 -3.87
CA VAL A 89 -7.63 9.28 -4.69
C VAL A 89 -8.92 8.50 -4.87
N PHE A 90 -10.03 9.22 -5.05
CA PHE A 90 -11.29 8.61 -5.42
C PHE A 90 -11.36 8.47 -6.94
N ASN A 91 -11.54 7.24 -7.43
CA ASN A 91 -11.73 6.98 -8.84
C ASN A 91 -13.24 7.04 -9.14
N GLU A 92 -13.65 8.08 -9.85
CA GLU A 92 -15.07 8.31 -10.19
C GLU A 92 -15.68 7.18 -11.04
N SER A 93 -14.87 6.57 -11.92
CA SER A 93 -15.35 5.49 -12.81
C SER A 93 -15.60 4.19 -12.06
N LEU A 94 -14.73 3.86 -11.10
CA LEU A 94 -14.82 2.63 -10.29
C LEU A 94 -15.64 2.84 -9.00
N LYS A 95 -15.95 4.10 -8.66
CA LYS A 95 -16.63 4.51 -7.42
C LYS A 95 -15.93 3.99 -6.16
N GLU A 96 -14.61 3.92 -6.18
CA GLU A 96 -13.80 3.41 -5.08
C GLU A 96 -12.55 4.25 -4.84
N ARG A 97 -11.87 4.02 -3.72
CA ARG A 97 -10.57 4.63 -3.42
C ARG A 97 -9.46 3.77 -3.97
N VAL A 98 -8.51 4.39 -4.64
CA VAL A 98 -7.35 3.75 -5.27
C VAL A 98 -6.06 4.47 -4.89
N ILE A 99 -4.93 3.81 -5.11
CA ILE A 99 -3.62 4.46 -4.97
C ILE A 99 -3.14 4.92 -6.34
N GLU A 100 -2.86 6.21 -6.47
CA GLU A 100 -2.23 6.79 -7.66
C GLU A 100 -0.76 7.09 -7.37
N ILE A 101 0.11 6.70 -8.30
CA ILE A 101 1.55 6.91 -8.24
C ILE A 101 1.94 8.02 -9.21
N GLU A 102 2.59 9.06 -8.68
CA GLU A 102 3.27 10.09 -9.47
C GLU A 102 4.77 9.75 -9.43
N LEU A 103 5.34 9.35 -10.57
CA LEU A 103 6.74 8.94 -10.66
C LEU A 103 7.68 10.09 -10.32
N GLY A 104 8.67 9.78 -9.49
CA GLY A 104 9.78 10.66 -9.25
C GLY A 104 10.86 10.55 -10.34
N LYS A 105 12.03 11.11 -10.05
CA LYS A 105 13.19 11.15 -10.98
C LYS A 105 14.46 10.56 -10.38
N ASP A 106 14.34 9.89 -9.24
CA ASP A 106 15.50 9.28 -8.60
C ASP A 106 16.02 8.08 -9.39
N TYR A 107 17.30 7.78 -9.24
CA TYR A 107 17.93 6.61 -9.87
C TYR A 107 17.73 5.34 -9.03
N GLU A 108 17.50 5.50 -7.73
CA GLU A 108 17.17 4.39 -6.85
C GLU A 108 15.69 4.01 -6.98
N HIS A 109 15.45 2.72 -7.11
CA HIS A 109 14.12 2.15 -7.23
C HIS A 109 13.67 1.46 -5.94
N LEU A 110 12.35 1.37 -5.75
CA LEU A 110 11.74 0.62 -4.66
C LEU A 110 12.07 -0.86 -4.78
N THR A 111 12.35 -1.46 -3.63
CA THR A 111 12.63 -2.88 -3.46
C THR A 111 11.59 -3.52 -2.55
N TYR A 112 11.65 -4.85 -2.41
CA TYR A 112 10.56 -5.59 -1.78
C TYR A 112 10.35 -5.31 -0.28
N SER A 113 11.36 -4.73 0.37
CA SER A 113 11.35 -4.39 1.79
C SER A 113 11.04 -2.92 2.06
N ASP A 114 10.92 -2.10 1.01
CA ASP A 114 10.77 -0.67 1.19
C ASP A 114 9.37 -0.31 1.69
N THR A 115 9.31 0.73 2.51
CA THR A 115 8.06 1.28 3.02
C THR A 115 7.95 2.74 2.58
N VAL A 116 6.87 3.05 1.85
CA VAL A 116 6.53 4.41 1.44
C VAL A 116 5.41 4.97 2.31
N ILE A 117 5.29 6.30 2.33
CA ILE A 117 4.24 6.99 3.09
C ILE A 117 3.14 7.42 2.14
N LEU A 118 1.90 7.06 2.45
CA LEU A 118 0.73 7.53 1.72
C LEU A 118 0.50 9.01 2.04
N ILE A 119 0.58 9.85 1.00
CA ILE A 119 0.40 11.28 1.14
C ILE A 119 -1.08 11.56 1.34
N LYS A 120 -1.38 12.27 2.43
CA LYS A 120 -2.74 12.76 2.69
C LYS A 120 -3.11 13.83 1.68
N ASN A 121 -4.36 13.80 1.24
CA ASN A 121 -4.87 14.89 0.42
C ASN A 121 -4.86 16.19 1.26
N LEU A 122 -4.50 17.33 0.66
CA LEU A 122 -4.41 18.62 1.35
C LEU A 122 -5.74 18.96 2.06
N HIS A 123 -6.86 18.59 1.44
CA HIS A 123 -8.19 18.78 2.02
C HIS A 123 -8.36 18.07 3.37
N GLU A 124 -7.90 16.82 3.50
CA GLU A 124 -7.98 16.08 4.78
C GLU A 124 -7.09 16.71 5.86
N LEU A 125 -5.94 17.27 5.48
CA LEU A 125 -5.07 18.00 6.39
C LEU A 125 -5.74 19.30 6.87
N VAL A 126 -6.39 20.04 5.95
CA VAL A 126 -7.12 21.27 6.26
C VAL A 126 -8.32 20.96 7.17
N ASP A 127 -9.10 19.93 6.87
CA ASP A 127 -10.25 19.53 7.70
C ASP A 127 -9.81 19.15 9.13
N SER A 128 -8.71 18.41 9.25
CA SER A 128 -8.12 18.06 10.54
C SER A 128 -7.68 19.30 11.33
N LEU A 129 -7.08 20.29 10.67
CA LEU A 129 -6.68 21.55 11.30
C LEU A 129 -7.90 22.37 11.75
N VAL A 130 -8.92 22.48 10.90
CA VAL A 130 -10.17 23.19 11.22
C VAL A 130 -10.85 22.56 12.43
N GLN A 131 -10.93 21.22 12.50
CA GLN A 131 -11.50 20.53 13.66
C GLN A 131 -10.70 20.75 14.94
N THR A 132 -9.37 20.74 14.85
CA THR A 132 -8.47 20.99 15.98
C THR A 132 -8.65 22.42 16.52
N ILE A 133 -8.82 23.40 15.63
CA ILE A 133 -9.09 24.80 15.99
C ILE A 133 -10.47 24.93 16.65
N LYS A 134 -11.51 24.30 16.09
CA LYS A 134 -12.88 24.32 16.66
C LYS A 134 -12.91 23.79 18.09
N THR A 135 -12.36 22.59 18.29
CA THR A 135 -12.38 21.92 19.60
C THR A 135 -11.53 22.60 20.66
N ASN A 136 -10.36 23.17 20.29
CA ASN A 136 -9.47 23.74 21.29
C ASN A 136 -9.74 25.21 21.61
N LEU A 137 -10.26 26.00 20.66
CA LEU A 137 -10.42 27.44 20.84
C LEU A 137 -11.87 27.84 21.06
N PHE A 138 -12.80 27.38 20.22
CA PHE A 138 -14.19 27.85 20.30
C PHE A 138 -14.92 27.25 21.50
N ASP A 139 -14.74 25.96 21.78
CA ASP A 139 -15.41 25.32 22.91
C ASP A 139 -14.87 25.84 24.25
N LYS A 140 -13.55 26.06 24.38
CA LYS A 140 -12.96 26.67 25.58
C LYS A 140 -13.40 28.11 25.81
N VAL A 141 -13.57 28.90 24.75
CA VAL A 141 -14.07 30.28 24.86
C VAL A 141 -15.55 30.27 25.27
N LYS A 142 -16.36 29.40 24.66
CA LYS A 142 -17.78 29.25 24.97
C LYS A 142 -18.01 28.83 26.42
N ASP A 143 -17.22 27.87 26.93
CA ASP A 143 -17.31 27.43 28.32
C ASP A 143 -16.88 28.52 29.31
N LYS A 144 -15.90 29.36 28.95
CA LYS A 144 -15.46 30.47 29.78
C LYS A 144 -16.50 31.61 29.84
N VAL A 145 -17.17 31.90 28.72
CA VAL A 145 -18.26 32.88 28.67
C VAL A 145 -19.48 32.40 29.46
N ASN A 146 -19.85 31.11 29.35
CA ASN A 146 -20.99 30.56 30.09
C ASN A 146 -20.76 30.45 31.61
N LYS A 147 -19.51 30.29 32.06
CA LYS A 147 -19.18 30.35 33.50
C LYS A 147 -19.29 31.78 34.05
N ASN A 148 -18.77 32.77 33.33
CA ASN A 148 -18.81 34.17 33.77
C ASN A 148 -20.21 34.79 33.70
N GLY A 149 -21.11 34.27 32.87
CA GLY A 149 -22.51 34.72 32.77
C GLY A 149 -23.44 34.15 33.85
N LYS A 150 -22.99 33.19 34.68
CA LYS A 150 -23.77 32.61 35.79
C LYS A 150 -23.40 33.16 37.17
N GLU A 151 -22.37 34.01 37.25
CA GLU A 151 -21.92 34.63 38.52
C GLU A 151 -22.40 36.09 38.68
N ASN A 152 -23.25 36.59 37.77
CA ASN A 152 -23.91 37.91 37.87
C ASN A 152 -25.42 37.79 38.01
#